data_AF-A0A378BES8-F1
#
_entry.id   AF-A0A378BES8-F1
#
_cell.length_a   1.000
_cell.length_b   1.000
_cell.length_c   1.000
_cell.angle_alpha   90.00
_cell.angle_beta   90.00
_cell.angle_gamma   90.00
#
_symmetry.space_group_name_H-M   'P 1'
#
loop_
_entity.id
_entity.type
_entity.pdbx_description
1 polymer ?
#
loop_
_entity_poly.entity_id
_entity_poly.type
_entity_poly.pdbx_seq_one_letter_code
_entity_poly.pdbx_strand_id
1 'polypeptide(L)'
;MNKITKYIDALPLSDAEKSALPDTSLQAVHQALDDDHQTFAREDDSPLGSVKARLAHSWPDSLSGDQLVKDDEGRTQLHAMPKAKRSSMIPDPWRTNPVGRFWDRLRGRDVTPRYLSRLTQEERESEQKWRTVGTIRRYILLLLTLSQTVVATWYMKTILPYQGWALINPADMVGQNLWISFMQLLPYVLQSGILILFAVLFCWVSAGFWTALMGFLQLLIGRDKYSISASTVGDEPLNRRTVRR
;
A
#
# COMPACT_ATOMS: atom_id res chain seq x y z
N MET A 1 40.73 38.15 -14.09
CA MET A 1 40.97 36.71 -13.87
C MET A 1 40.13 35.93 -14.85
N ASN A 2 40.75 34.99 -15.57
CA ASN A 2 40.04 34.05 -16.44
C ASN A 2 39.18 33.10 -15.57
N LYS A 3 38.05 32.62 -16.09
CA LYS A 3 37.15 31.71 -15.34
C LYS A 3 37.85 30.40 -14.97
N ILE A 4 38.78 29.94 -15.83
CA ILE A 4 39.57 28.71 -15.64
C ILE A 4 40.57 28.88 -14.50
N THR A 5 41.31 30.00 -14.46
CA THR A 5 42.25 30.28 -13.36
C THR A 5 41.53 30.32 -12.01
N LYS A 6 40.35 30.96 -11.94
CA LYS A 6 39.51 30.94 -10.73
C LYS A 6 39.07 29.53 -10.33
N TYR A 7 38.87 28.64 -11.31
CA TYR A 7 38.52 27.24 -11.07
C TYR A 7 39.71 26.45 -10.51
N ILE A 8 40.91 26.61 -11.09
CA ILE A 8 42.14 25.97 -10.63
C ILE A 8 42.49 26.44 -9.21
N ASP A 9 42.34 27.74 -8.93
CA ASP A 9 42.56 28.29 -7.59
C ASP A 9 41.66 27.64 -6.53
N ALA A 10 40.42 27.30 -6.91
CA ALA A 10 39.43 26.67 -6.04
C ALA A 10 39.63 25.15 -5.85
N LEU A 11 40.51 24.50 -6.63
CA LEU A 11 40.81 23.09 -6.44
C LEU A 11 41.64 22.88 -5.17
N PRO A 12 41.40 21.81 -4.40
CA PRO A 12 42.13 21.49 -3.18
C PRO A 12 43.50 20.84 -3.49
N LEU A 13 44.26 21.43 -4.42
CA LEU A 13 45.59 20.97 -4.81
C LEU A 13 46.67 21.85 -4.17
N SER A 14 47.91 21.36 -4.11
CA SER A 14 49.05 22.21 -3.71
C SER A 14 49.33 23.29 -4.76
N ASP A 15 49.94 24.40 -4.36
CA ASP A 15 50.26 25.50 -5.29
C ASP A 15 51.19 25.07 -6.43
N ALA A 16 52.06 24.09 -6.16
CA ALA A 16 52.94 23.49 -7.17
C ALA A 16 52.14 22.71 -8.23
N GLU A 17 51.19 21.87 -7.80
CA GLU A 17 50.32 21.11 -8.72
C GLU A 17 49.40 22.03 -9.52
N LYS A 18 48.87 23.09 -8.90
CA LYS A 18 48.05 24.11 -9.58
C LYS A 18 48.81 24.77 -10.72
N SER A 19 50.09 25.09 -10.51
CA SER A 19 50.93 25.73 -11.53
C SER A 19 51.27 24.82 -12.73
N ALA A 20 51.13 23.50 -12.57
CA ALA A 20 51.38 22.53 -13.63
C ALA A 20 50.14 22.24 -14.50
N LEU A 21 48.96 22.73 -14.10
CA LEU A 21 47.71 22.48 -14.83
C LEU A 21 47.55 23.42 -16.03
N PRO A 22 46.99 22.92 -17.16
CA PRO A 22 46.80 23.73 -18.36
C PRO A 22 45.65 24.73 -18.20
N ASP A 23 45.90 26.00 -18.51
CA ASP A 23 44.90 27.09 -18.46
C ASP A 23 44.03 27.22 -19.73
N THR A 24 44.18 26.30 -20.69
CA THR A 24 43.55 26.40 -22.02
C THR A 24 42.06 26.05 -22.01
N SER A 25 41.66 24.96 -21.35
CA SER A 25 40.28 24.50 -21.26
C SER A 25 40.04 23.68 -20.00
N LEU A 26 38.80 23.63 -19.50
CA LEU A 26 38.43 22.79 -18.36
C LEU A 26 38.65 21.29 -18.65
N GLN A 27 38.45 20.88 -19.91
CA GLN A 27 38.72 19.52 -20.35
C GLN A 27 40.21 19.16 -20.16
N ALA A 28 41.12 20.04 -20.57
CA ALA A 28 42.55 19.82 -20.43
C ALA A 28 42.96 19.73 -18.94
N VAL A 29 42.37 20.55 -18.07
CA VAL A 29 42.59 20.47 -16.61
C VAL A 29 42.19 19.10 -16.08
N HIS A 30 40.98 18.63 -16.43
CA HIS A 30 40.48 17.35 -15.94
C HIS A 30 41.20 16.14 -16.54
N GLN A 31 41.68 16.24 -17.78
CA GLN A 31 42.48 15.20 -18.42
C GLN A 31 43.90 15.12 -17.83
N ALA A 32 44.48 16.25 -17.42
CA ALA A 32 45.75 16.28 -16.69
C ALA A 32 45.64 15.70 -15.26
N LEU A 33 44.44 15.77 -14.65
CA LEU A 33 44.14 15.21 -13.33
C LEU A 33 43.61 13.77 -13.37
N ASP A 34 43.47 13.18 -14.56
CA ASP A 34 43.00 11.82 -14.74
C ASP A 34 44.19 10.85 -14.90
N ASP A 35 44.57 10.21 -13.79
CA ASP A 35 45.64 9.20 -13.78
C ASP A 35 45.40 8.07 -14.80
N ASP A 36 44.13 7.66 -14.98
CA ASP A 36 43.74 6.52 -15.82
C ASP A 36 43.56 6.92 -17.29
N HIS A 37 43.65 8.22 -17.63
CA HIS A 37 43.50 8.77 -18.98
C HIS A 37 42.27 8.21 -19.72
N GLN A 38 41.12 8.19 -19.04
CA GLN A 38 39.88 7.64 -19.59
C GLN A 38 39.40 8.49 -20.77
N THR A 39 38.90 7.81 -21.80
CA THR A 39 38.28 8.46 -22.95
C THR A 39 36.78 8.49 -22.79
N PHE A 40 36.22 9.70 -22.75
CA PHE A 40 34.79 9.91 -22.63
C PHE A 40 34.18 10.20 -24.02
N ALA A 41 33.01 9.62 -24.29
CA ALA A 41 32.31 9.85 -25.57
C ALA A 41 31.79 11.29 -25.71
N ARG A 42 31.55 11.96 -24.58
CA ARG A 42 31.07 13.34 -24.51
C ARG A 42 32.12 14.22 -23.83
N GLU A 43 32.37 15.39 -24.39
CA GLU A 43 33.35 16.36 -23.84
C GLU A 43 32.98 16.82 -22.42
N ASP A 44 31.68 16.95 -22.12
CA ASP A 44 31.16 17.35 -20.80
C ASP A 44 31.45 16.33 -19.67
N ASP A 45 31.80 15.09 -20.01
CA ASP A 45 32.05 14.01 -19.05
C ASP A 45 33.51 13.99 -18.57
N SER A 46 34.39 14.84 -19.13
CA SER A 46 35.80 14.92 -18.74
C SER A 46 36.05 15.08 -17.22
N PRO A 47 35.21 15.79 -16.43
CA PRO A 47 35.42 15.90 -14.99
C PRO A 47 35.33 14.56 -14.25
N LEU A 48 34.66 13.54 -14.82
CA LEU A 48 34.48 12.22 -14.19
C LEU A 48 35.80 11.46 -14.03
N GLY A 49 36.78 11.65 -14.92
CA GLY A 49 38.12 11.02 -14.80
C GLY A 49 38.90 11.54 -13.59
N SER A 50 38.84 12.86 -13.37
CA SER A 50 39.54 13.52 -12.26
C SER A 50 38.91 13.30 -10.87
N VAL A 51 37.79 12.57 -10.75
CA VAL A 51 37.07 12.39 -9.48
C VAL A 51 37.95 11.73 -8.42
N LYS A 52 38.74 10.73 -8.81
CA LYS A 52 39.66 10.02 -7.90
C LYS A 52 40.69 10.96 -7.28
N ALA A 53 41.42 11.71 -8.12
CA ALA A 53 42.44 12.66 -7.68
C ALA A 53 41.84 13.75 -6.79
N ARG A 54 40.70 14.31 -7.21
CA ARG A 54 40.01 15.35 -6.43
C ARG A 54 39.53 14.86 -5.07
N LEU A 55 39.00 13.63 -5.00
CA LEU A 55 38.60 13.02 -3.73
C LEU A 55 39.82 12.77 -2.84
N ALA A 56 40.91 12.22 -3.40
CA ALA A 56 42.17 11.96 -2.69
C ALA A 56 42.72 13.21 -2.01
N HIS A 57 42.75 14.34 -2.72
CA HIS A 57 43.25 15.60 -2.18
C HIS A 57 42.26 16.29 -1.24
N SER A 58 40.95 16.16 -1.45
CA SER A 58 39.93 16.78 -0.59
C SER A 58 39.79 16.07 0.77
N TRP A 59 39.98 14.75 0.78
CA TRP A 59 39.86 13.92 1.99
C TRP A 59 40.96 12.85 2.08
N PRO A 60 42.21 13.24 2.36
CA PRO A 60 43.35 12.32 2.39
C PRO A 60 43.20 11.21 3.46
N ASP A 61 42.58 11.52 4.61
CA ASP A 61 42.46 10.58 5.73
C ASP A 61 41.23 9.66 5.64
N SER A 62 40.21 10.01 4.84
CA SER A 62 38.93 9.27 4.80
C SER A 62 38.88 8.18 3.73
N LEU A 63 39.77 8.24 2.74
CA LEU A 63 39.84 7.31 1.61
C LEU A 63 40.66 6.06 1.90
N SER A 64 40.74 5.66 3.16
CA SER A 64 41.38 4.42 3.57
C SER A 64 40.53 3.20 3.16
N GLY A 65 41.06 2.38 2.24
CA GLY A 65 40.49 1.08 1.83
C GLY A 65 39.83 1.02 0.44
N ASP A 66 39.02 -0.03 0.21
CA ASP A 66 38.32 -0.35 -1.06
C ASP A 66 37.01 0.47 -1.24
N GLN A 67 37.00 1.73 -0.75
CA GLN A 67 35.82 2.61 -0.80
C GLN A 67 35.58 3.21 -2.19
N LEU A 68 36.64 3.31 -3.00
CA LEU A 68 36.55 3.72 -4.39
C LEU A 68 36.43 2.48 -5.26
N VAL A 69 35.23 2.23 -5.76
CA VAL A 69 34.91 1.10 -6.63
C VAL A 69 34.76 1.63 -8.06
N LYS A 70 35.03 0.78 -9.05
CA LYS A 70 34.68 1.09 -10.45
C LYS A 70 33.25 0.66 -10.74
N ASP A 71 32.47 1.57 -11.31
CA ASP A 71 31.13 1.27 -11.83
C ASP A 71 31.21 0.30 -13.02
N ASP A 72 30.07 -0.20 -13.49
CA ASP A 72 29.96 -1.07 -14.68
C ASP A 72 30.55 -0.41 -15.94
N GLU A 73 30.61 0.93 -15.96
CA GLU A 73 31.22 1.74 -17.03
C GLU A 73 32.69 2.15 -16.76
N GLY A 74 33.33 1.60 -15.72
CA GLY A 74 34.75 1.84 -15.40
C GLY A 74 35.06 3.16 -14.70
N ARG A 75 34.03 3.96 -14.36
CA ARG A 75 34.15 5.25 -13.67
C ARG A 75 34.42 5.06 -12.18
N THR A 76 35.14 6.01 -11.57
CA THR A 76 35.37 6.02 -10.12
C THR A 76 34.08 6.37 -9.37
N GLN A 77 33.61 5.46 -8.50
CA GLN A 77 32.43 5.63 -7.68
C GLN A 77 32.75 5.39 -6.20
N LEU A 78 32.18 6.20 -5.31
CA LEU A 78 32.22 5.94 -3.88
C LEU A 78 31.21 4.86 -3.51
N HIS A 79 31.66 3.82 -2.80
CA HIS A 79 30.80 2.81 -2.20
C HIS A 79 30.10 3.38 -0.96
N ALA A 80 29.17 4.31 -1.19
CA ALA A 80 28.45 5.06 -0.15
C ALA A 80 27.27 4.27 0.45
N MET A 81 26.78 3.25 -0.26
CA MET A 81 25.59 2.49 0.15
C MET A 81 25.76 1.00 -0.16
N PRO A 82 25.32 0.09 0.74
CA PRO A 82 25.30 -1.34 0.45
C PRO A 82 24.45 -1.64 -0.79
N LYS A 83 24.90 -2.60 -1.60
CA LYS A 83 24.19 -3.02 -2.82
C LYS A 83 22.74 -3.40 -2.49
N ALA A 84 21.80 -2.61 -3.00
CA ALA A 84 20.38 -2.89 -2.85
C ALA A 84 20.07 -4.24 -3.48
N LYS A 85 19.57 -5.19 -2.68
CA LYS A 85 18.87 -6.33 -3.24
C LYS A 85 17.46 -5.83 -3.52
N ARG A 86 16.81 -6.31 -4.58
CA ARG A 86 15.39 -6.02 -4.80
C ARG A 86 14.69 -7.35 -4.88
N SER A 87 13.83 -7.62 -3.92
CA SER A 87 12.95 -8.78 -4.04
C SER A 87 11.92 -8.51 -5.14
N SER A 88 11.76 -9.46 -6.08
CA SER A 88 10.76 -9.35 -7.15
C SER A 88 9.35 -9.18 -6.55
N MET A 89 8.70 -8.06 -6.88
CA MET A 89 7.36 -7.68 -6.43
C MET A 89 6.35 -8.03 -7.54
N ILE A 90 6.18 -9.33 -7.78
CA ILE A 90 5.18 -9.80 -8.76
C ILE A 90 3.79 -9.60 -8.12
N PRO A 91 2.83 -8.98 -8.82
CA PRO A 91 1.48 -8.82 -8.28
C PRO A 91 0.82 -10.19 -8.08
N ASP A 92 0.12 -10.34 -6.95
CA ASP A 92 -0.75 -11.49 -6.75
C ASP A 92 -1.95 -11.42 -7.72
N PRO A 93 -2.43 -12.57 -8.24
CA PRO A 93 -3.53 -12.59 -9.20
C PRO A 93 -4.82 -12.05 -8.57
N TRP A 94 -5.39 -11.00 -9.17
CA TRP A 94 -6.63 -10.38 -8.69
C TRP A 94 -7.83 -11.28 -8.96
N ARG A 95 -8.59 -11.64 -7.91
CA ARG A 95 -9.88 -12.35 -8.06
C ARG A 95 -11.03 -11.40 -7.79
N THR A 96 -11.81 -11.08 -8.82
CA THR A 96 -12.94 -10.14 -8.77
C THR A 96 -14.21 -10.74 -8.14
N ASN A 97 -14.42 -12.06 -8.23
CA ASN A 97 -15.69 -12.68 -7.85
C ASN A 97 -15.80 -12.93 -6.33
N PRO A 98 -16.69 -12.21 -5.60
CA PRO A 98 -16.87 -12.39 -4.17
C PRO A 98 -17.53 -13.73 -3.81
N VAL A 99 -18.45 -14.24 -4.65
CA VAL A 99 -19.18 -15.50 -4.42
C VAL A 99 -18.23 -16.69 -4.63
N GLY A 100 -17.46 -16.66 -5.72
CA GLY A 100 -16.44 -17.68 -6.00
C GLY A 100 -15.41 -17.76 -4.87
N ARG A 101 -14.98 -16.60 -4.34
CA ARG A 101 -14.07 -16.54 -3.19
C ARG A 101 -14.66 -17.15 -1.93
N PHE A 102 -15.95 -16.92 -1.66
CA PHE A 102 -16.64 -17.51 -0.52
C PHE A 102 -16.79 -19.03 -0.67
N TRP A 103 -17.18 -19.51 -1.85
CA TRP A 103 -17.37 -20.93 -2.12
C TRP A 103 -16.06 -21.72 -2.10
N ASP A 104 -14.96 -21.11 -2.55
CA ASP A 104 -13.63 -21.71 -2.43
C ASP A 104 -13.17 -21.80 -0.97
N ARG A 105 -13.49 -20.78 -0.15
CA ARG A 105 -13.22 -20.82 1.29
C ARG A 105 -14.01 -21.92 2.00
N LEU A 106 -15.28 -22.13 1.64
CA LEU A 106 -16.08 -23.24 2.18
C LEU A 106 -15.52 -24.61 1.78
N ARG A 107 -14.95 -24.73 0.58
CA ARG A 107 -14.30 -25.97 0.10
C ARG A 107 -12.84 -26.13 0.54
N GLY A 108 -12.31 -25.24 1.39
CA GLY A 108 -10.92 -25.30 1.86
C GLY A 108 -9.87 -25.02 0.78
N ARG A 109 -10.24 -24.33 -0.31
CA ARG A 109 -9.37 -23.96 -1.43
C ARG A 109 -8.94 -22.50 -1.34
N ASP A 110 -8.62 -22.01 -0.16
CA ASP A 110 -8.15 -20.65 0.03
C ASP A 110 -6.71 -20.49 -0.48
N VAL A 111 -6.50 -19.45 -1.30
CA VAL A 111 -5.17 -19.12 -1.81
C VAL A 111 -4.46 -18.28 -0.76
N THR A 112 -3.40 -18.83 -0.17
CA THR A 112 -2.54 -18.07 0.73
C THR A 112 -1.70 -17.08 -0.09
N PRO A 113 -1.66 -15.79 0.28
CA PRO A 113 -0.81 -14.80 -0.39
C PRO A 113 0.64 -15.24 -0.40
N ARG A 114 1.35 -15.02 -1.52
CA ARG A 114 2.74 -15.48 -1.67
C ARG A 114 3.69 -14.79 -0.68
N TYR A 115 3.37 -13.60 -0.19
CA TYR A 115 4.23 -12.92 0.78
C TYR A 115 4.20 -13.61 2.17
N LEU A 116 3.12 -14.31 2.54
CA LEU A 116 3.03 -14.99 3.84
C LEU A 116 4.10 -16.09 3.97
N SER A 117 4.47 -16.75 2.88
CA SER A 117 5.50 -17.80 2.90
C SER A 117 6.89 -17.25 3.21
N ARG A 118 7.13 -15.95 3.02
CA ARG A 118 8.40 -15.27 3.34
C ARG A 118 8.51 -14.81 4.79
N LEU A 119 7.38 -14.72 5.51
CA LEU A 119 7.35 -14.29 6.91
C LEU A 119 7.77 -15.42 7.86
N THR A 120 8.31 -15.04 9.03
CA THR A 120 8.57 -16.00 10.12
C THR A 120 7.25 -16.51 10.71
N GLN A 121 7.29 -17.62 11.45
CA GLN A 121 6.09 -18.21 12.04
C GLN A 121 5.37 -17.25 13.00
N GLU A 122 6.13 -16.53 13.82
CA GLU A 122 5.59 -15.53 14.78
C GLU A 122 4.92 -14.35 14.07
N GLU A 123 5.53 -13.86 12.97
CA GLU A 123 4.97 -12.78 12.15
C GLU A 123 3.63 -13.22 11.51
N ARG A 124 3.57 -14.45 10.97
CA ARG A 124 2.34 -15.01 10.37
C ARG A 124 1.20 -15.07 11.37
N GLU A 125 1.47 -15.54 12.59
CA GLU A 125 0.46 -15.64 13.64
C GLU A 125 -0.05 -14.26 14.09
N SER A 126 0.83 -13.26 14.18
CA SER A 126 0.43 -11.89 14.50
C SER A 126 -0.49 -11.29 13.42
N GLU A 127 -0.18 -11.53 12.14
CA GLU A 127 -0.97 -11.04 11.02
C GLU A 127 -2.32 -11.76 10.91
N GLN A 128 -2.34 -13.07 11.14
CA GLN A 128 -3.58 -13.85 11.22
C GLN A 128 -4.48 -13.37 12.36
N LYS A 129 -3.92 -13.08 13.55
CA LYS A 129 -4.67 -12.52 14.67
C LYS A 129 -5.26 -11.15 14.29
N TRP A 130 -4.49 -10.28 13.67
CA TRP A 130 -4.97 -8.97 13.19
C TRP A 130 -6.12 -9.10 12.17
N ARG A 131 -5.96 -9.97 11.16
CA ARG A 131 -7.00 -10.27 10.16
C ARG A 131 -8.27 -10.84 10.78
N THR A 132 -8.11 -11.74 11.75
CA THR A 132 -9.23 -12.39 12.44
C THR A 132 -9.98 -11.37 13.29
N VAL A 133 -9.29 -10.55 14.07
CA VAL A 133 -9.90 -9.46 14.86
C VAL A 133 -10.64 -8.47 13.96
N GLY A 134 -10.04 -8.04 12.86
CA GLY A 134 -10.69 -7.14 11.90
C GLY A 134 -11.96 -7.75 11.28
N THR A 135 -11.91 -9.04 10.96
CA THR A 135 -13.05 -9.78 10.39
C THR A 135 -14.18 -9.95 11.41
N ILE A 136 -13.86 -10.28 12.66
CA ILE A 136 -14.84 -10.39 13.76
C ILE A 136 -15.58 -9.07 13.97
N ARG A 137 -14.86 -7.94 14.04
CA ARG A 137 -15.48 -6.60 14.19
C ARG A 137 -16.47 -6.31 13.07
N ARG A 138 -16.10 -6.61 11.82
CA ARG A 138 -16.98 -6.42 10.66
C ARG A 138 -18.23 -7.31 10.74
N TYR A 139 -18.10 -8.56 11.18
CA TYR A 139 -19.24 -9.45 11.32
C TYR A 139 -20.17 -9.08 12.47
N ILE A 140 -19.64 -8.62 13.61
CA ILE A 140 -20.46 -8.14 14.73
C ILE A 140 -21.33 -6.96 14.27
N LEU A 141 -20.76 -5.99 13.57
CA LEU A 141 -21.52 -4.86 13.02
C LEU A 141 -22.57 -5.30 12.01
N LEU A 142 -22.19 -6.17 11.09
CA LEU A 142 -23.12 -6.72 10.08
C LEU A 142 -24.27 -7.49 10.75
N LEU A 143 -23.98 -8.27 11.78
CA LEU A 143 -25.00 -9.03 12.50
C LEU A 143 -25.92 -8.10 13.30
N LEU A 144 -25.38 -7.09 13.97
CA LEU A 144 -26.16 -6.08 14.70
C LEU A 144 -27.09 -5.32 13.76
N THR A 145 -26.59 -4.86 12.61
CA THR A 145 -27.39 -4.12 11.61
C THR A 145 -28.49 -4.99 11.02
N LEU A 146 -28.20 -6.23 10.65
CA LEU A 146 -29.20 -7.17 10.12
C LEU A 146 -30.25 -7.53 11.16
N SER A 147 -29.83 -7.81 12.40
CA SER A 147 -30.75 -8.19 13.47
C SER A 147 -31.77 -7.09 13.74
N GLN A 148 -31.34 -5.84 13.87
CA GLN A 148 -32.27 -4.72 14.07
C GLN A 148 -33.12 -4.44 12.83
N THR A 149 -32.60 -4.65 11.62
CA THR A 149 -33.38 -4.48 10.38
C THR A 149 -34.50 -5.51 10.30
N VAL A 150 -34.23 -6.76 10.68
CA VAL A 150 -35.24 -7.82 10.76
C VAL A 150 -36.30 -7.48 11.81
N VAL A 151 -35.88 -7.07 13.01
CA VAL A 151 -36.80 -6.68 14.09
C VAL A 151 -37.67 -5.49 13.68
N ALA A 152 -37.08 -4.43 13.11
CA ALA A 152 -37.81 -3.25 12.65
C ALA A 152 -38.81 -3.59 11.53
N THR A 153 -38.39 -4.42 10.57
CA THR A 153 -39.26 -4.91 9.48
C THR A 153 -40.40 -5.77 10.02
N TRP A 154 -40.12 -6.60 11.02
CA TRP A 154 -41.12 -7.43 11.68
C TRP A 154 -42.15 -6.56 12.42
N TYR A 155 -41.70 -5.56 13.20
CA TYR A 155 -42.60 -4.61 13.85
C TYR A 155 -43.45 -3.82 12.83
N MET A 156 -42.86 -3.32 11.74
CA MET A 156 -43.62 -2.62 10.70
C MET A 156 -44.66 -3.54 10.04
N LYS A 157 -44.32 -4.81 9.80
CA LYS A 157 -45.29 -5.83 9.35
C LYS A 157 -46.45 -5.98 10.34
N THR A 158 -46.21 -5.88 11.66
CA THR A 158 -47.27 -5.97 12.69
C THR A 158 -48.25 -4.79 12.72
N ILE A 159 -47.84 -3.61 12.24
CA ILE A 159 -48.67 -2.40 12.24
C ILE A 159 -49.50 -2.29 10.94
N LEU A 160 -49.12 -3.00 9.88
CA LEU A 160 -49.83 -2.98 8.60
C LEU A 160 -51.12 -3.84 8.66
N PRO A 161 -52.28 -3.29 8.25
CA PRO A 161 -53.58 -3.97 8.35
C PRO A 161 -53.73 -5.21 7.43
N TYR A 162 -52.97 -5.31 6.33
CA TYR A 162 -53.05 -6.46 5.41
C TYR A 162 -51.93 -7.48 5.70
N GLN A 163 -52.07 -8.26 6.76
CA GLN A 163 -51.10 -9.30 7.15
C GLN A 163 -51.18 -10.63 6.36
N GLY A 164 -51.95 -10.69 5.28
CA GLY A 164 -52.30 -11.96 4.63
C GLY A 164 -51.43 -12.35 3.43
N TRP A 165 -50.24 -12.92 3.64
CA TRP A 165 -49.65 -13.90 2.68
C TRP A 165 -50.03 -15.35 3.07
N ALA A 166 -51.06 -15.49 3.91
CA ALA A 166 -51.57 -16.79 4.40
C ALA A 166 -52.85 -17.26 3.67
N LEU A 167 -53.36 -16.50 2.69
CA LEU A 167 -54.64 -16.77 2.01
C LEU A 167 -54.55 -16.76 0.47
N ILE A 168 -53.36 -16.75 -0.11
CA ILE A 168 -53.20 -17.03 -1.54
C ILE A 168 -52.92 -18.52 -1.66
N ASN A 169 -53.97 -19.34 -1.66
CA ASN A 169 -53.86 -20.69 -2.20
C ASN A 169 -53.61 -20.54 -3.71
N PRO A 170 -52.48 -21.01 -4.26
CA PRO A 170 -52.24 -20.96 -5.70
C PRO A 170 -53.30 -21.73 -6.51
N ALA A 171 -54.11 -22.56 -5.84
CA ALA A 171 -55.25 -23.26 -6.42
C ALA A 171 -56.46 -22.35 -6.74
N ASP A 172 -56.67 -21.24 -6.01
CA ASP A 172 -57.83 -20.34 -6.20
C ASP A 172 -57.58 -19.26 -7.27
N MET A 173 -56.32 -19.04 -7.66
CA MET A 173 -55.92 -18.05 -8.68
C MET A 173 -56.08 -18.55 -10.12
N VAL A 174 -56.27 -19.87 -10.33
CA VAL A 174 -56.30 -20.47 -11.68
C VAL A 174 -57.65 -20.26 -12.38
N GLY A 175 -58.71 -19.94 -11.65
CA GLY A 175 -60.08 -19.75 -12.17
C GLY A 175 -60.61 -18.31 -12.14
N GLN A 176 -59.83 -17.32 -11.68
CA GLN A 176 -60.32 -15.95 -11.50
C GLN A 176 -59.99 -15.02 -12.68
N ASN A 177 -60.91 -14.08 -12.91
CA ASN A 177 -60.80 -13.03 -13.92
C ASN A 177 -59.56 -12.15 -13.65
N LEU A 178 -58.69 -11.96 -14.65
CA LEU A 178 -57.40 -11.25 -14.54
C LEU A 178 -57.51 -9.86 -13.88
N TRP A 179 -58.64 -9.17 -14.11
CA TRP A 179 -58.92 -7.85 -13.56
C TRP A 179 -59.15 -7.85 -12.04
N ILE A 180 -59.80 -8.90 -11.51
CA ILE A 180 -60.08 -9.07 -10.08
C ILE A 180 -58.78 -9.42 -9.35
N SER A 181 -57.98 -10.33 -9.92
CA SER A 181 -56.65 -10.66 -9.41
C SER A 181 -55.75 -9.43 -9.38
N PHE A 182 -55.81 -8.55 -10.38
CA PHE A 182 -55.04 -7.31 -10.40
C PHE A 182 -55.45 -6.34 -9.29
N MET A 183 -56.75 -6.06 -9.13
CA MET A 183 -57.26 -5.16 -8.07
C MET A 183 -57.00 -5.70 -6.66
N GLN A 184 -57.02 -7.03 -6.49
CA GLN A 184 -56.73 -7.69 -5.23
C GLN A 184 -55.23 -7.73 -4.92
N LEU A 185 -54.36 -7.84 -5.93
CA LEU A 185 -52.90 -7.88 -5.76
C LEU A 185 -52.30 -6.48 -5.53
N LEU A 186 -52.89 -5.43 -6.11
CA LEU A 186 -52.44 -4.04 -6.01
C LEU A 186 -52.11 -3.55 -4.58
N PRO A 187 -52.97 -3.76 -3.55
CA PRO A 187 -52.65 -3.35 -2.18
C PRO A 187 -51.46 -4.14 -1.57
N TYR A 188 -51.29 -5.42 -1.93
CA TYR A 188 -50.15 -6.23 -1.46
C TYR A 188 -48.84 -5.86 -2.15
N VAL A 189 -48.88 -5.52 -3.44
CA VAL A 189 -47.71 -5.00 -4.17
C VAL A 189 -47.25 -3.70 -3.54
N LEU A 190 -48.16 -2.76 -3.28
CA LEU A 190 -47.83 -1.49 -2.62
C LEU A 190 -47.27 -1.71 -1.21
N GLN A 191 -47.88 -2.62 -0.43
CA GLN A 191 -47.39 -2.99 0.89
C GLN A 191 -45.98 -3.60 0.85
N SER A 192 -45.74 -4.52 -0.08
CA SER A 192 -44.41 -5.13 -0.25
C SER A 192 -43.38 -4.09 -0.70
N GLY A 193 -43.78 -3.16 -1.57
CA GLY A 193 -42.94 -2.07 -2.06
C GLY A 193 -42.49 -1.13 -0.95
N ILE A 194 -43.41 -0.69 -0.09
CA ILE A 194 -43.05 0.17 1.06
C ILE A 194 -42.20 -0.57 2.09
N LEU A 195 -42.45 -1.87 2.30
CA LEU A 195 -41.65 -2.69 3.22
C LEU A 195 -40.20 -2.87 2.71
N ILE A 196 -40.03 -3.11 1.41
CA ILE A 196 -38.72 -3.22 0.77
C ILE A 196 -38.00 -1.87 0.81
N LEU A 197 -38.68 -0.78 0.45
CA LEU A 197 -38.12 0.57 0.50
C LEU A 197 -37.67 0.93 1.91
N PHE A 198 -38.53 0.66 2.91
CA PHE A 198 -38.20 0.84 4.32
C PHE A 198 -36.99 0.02 4.72
N ALA A 199 -36.93 -1.27 4.38
CA ALA A 199 -35.81 -2.14 4.73
C ALA A 199 -34.48 -1.65 4.12
N VAL A 200 -34.49 -1.23 2.86
CA VAL A 200 -33.30 -0.69 2.17
C VAL A 200 -32.85 0.62 2.81
N LEU A 201 -33.78 1.56 3.05
CA LEU A 201 -33.48 2.87 3.62
C LEU A 201 -33.01 2.75 5.09
N PHE A 202 -33.65 1.88 5.86
CA PHE A 202 -33.24 1.57 7.23
C PHE A 202 -31.88 0.88 7.26
N CYS A 203 -31.62 -0.08 6.37
CA CYS A 203 -30.30 -0.72 6.23
C CYS A 203 -29.21 0.31 5.92
N TRP A 204 -29.50 1.29 5.04
CA TRP A 204 -28.60 2.38 4.71
C TRP A 204 -28.27 3.26 5.92
N VAL A 205 -29.29 3.75 6.62
CA VAL A 205 -29.13 4.59 7.82
C VAL A 205 -28.40 3.83 8.93
N SER A 206 -28.78 2.57 9.15
CA SER A 206 -28.13 1.66 10.11
C SER A 206 -26.65 1.46 9.77
N ALA A 207 -26.29 1.28 8.50
CA ALA A 207 -24.90 1.12 8.09
C ALA A 207 -24.06 2.38 8.41
N GLY A 208 -24.60 3.57 8.21
CA GLY A 208 -23.95 4.83 8.61
C GLY A 208 -23.83 4.98 10.12
N PHE A 209 -24.89 4.66 10.87
CA PHE A 209 -24.89 4.74 12.34
C PHE A 209 -23.85 3.79 12.97
N TRP A 210 -23.83 2.52 12.57
CA TRP A 210 -22.93 1.52 13.15
C TRP A 210 -21.47 1.73 12.75
N THR A 211 -21.19 2.24 11.55
CA THR A 211 -19.82 2.61 11.16
C THR A 211 -19.31 3.80 11.99
N ALA A 212 -20.15 4.80 12.23
CA ALA A 212 -19.83 5.95 13.09
C ALA A 212 -19.65 5.54 14.56
N LEU A 213 -20.55 4.72 15.11
CA LEU A 213 -20.45 4.22 16.49
C LEU A 213 -19.17 3.40 16.68
N MET A 214 -18.77 2.59 15.71
CA MET A 214 -17.52 1.83 15.80
C MET A 214 -16.30 2.75 15.79
N GLY A 215 -16.28 3.77 14.92
CA GLY A 215 -15.23 4.79 14.94
C GLY A 215 -15.16 5.52 16.29
N PHE A 216 -16.31 5.89 16.85
CA PHE A 216 -16.41 6.53 18.15
C PHE A 216 -15.98 5.62 19.31
N LEU A 217 -16.44 4.37 19.35
CA LEU A 217 -16.04 3.39 20.36
C LEU A 217 -14.55 3.06 20.26
N GLN A 218 -13.97 3.02 19.07
CA GLN A 218 -12.53 2.84 18.89
C GLN A 218 -11.73 4.03 19.43
N LEU A 219 -12.25 5.26 19.32
CA LEU A 219 -11.65 6.44 19.94
C LEU A 219 -11.74 6.38 21.47
N LEU A 220 -12.87 5.94 22.03
CA LEU A 220 -13.08 5.82 23.48
C LEU A 220 -12.28 4.69 24.12
N ILE A 221 -12.22 3.52 23.49
CA ILE A 221 -11.59 2.31 24.06
C ILE A 221 -10.05 2.38 24.01
N GLY A 222 -9.51 3.41 23.37
CA GLY A 222 -8.07 3.61 23.30
C GLY A 222 -7.44 2.76 22.20
N ARG A 223 -6.66 3.45 21.40
CA ARG A 223 -5.76 2.98 20.34
C ARG A 223 -5.41 1.50 20.43
N ASP A 224 -5.98 0.74 19.51
CA ASP A 224 -5.86 -0.72 19.38
C ASP A 224 -4.40 -1.20 19.51
N LYS A 225 -4.14 -2.14 20.43
CA LYS A 225 -2.84 -2.81 20.67
C LYS A 225 -2.27 -3.48 19.41
N TYR A 226 -3.11 -3.70 18.40
CA TYR A 226 -2.76 -4.29 17.10
C TYR A 226 -2.72 -3.26 15.95
N SER A 227 -2.74 -1.96 16.24
CA SER A 227 -2.52 -0.94 15.21
C SER A 227 -1.04 -0.90 14.83
N ILE A 228 -0.78 -1.11 13.54
CA ILE A 228 0.56 -1.17 12.92
C ILE A 228 1.40 0.09 13.22
N SER A 229 0.75 1.21 13.54
CA SER A 229 1.39 2.49 13.87
C SER A 229 1.79 2.65 15.34
N ALA A 230 1.49 1.68 16.22
CA ALA A 230 1.88 1.73 17.62
C ALA A 230 3.30 1.24 17.90
N SER A 231 3.86 0.40 17.02
CA SER A 231 5.18 -0.21 17.21
C SER A 231 6.33 0.46 16.43
N THR A 232 6.09 1.57 15.73
CA THR A 232 7.11 2.17 14.82
C THR A 232 7.45 3.62 15.16
N VAL A 233 7.24 4.04 16.40
CA VAL A 233 7.65 5.38 16.90
C VAL A 233 8.83 5.28 17.88
N GLY A 234 9.61 4.19 17.80
CA GLY A 234 10.84 4.03 18.57
C GLY A 234 12.07 4.22 17.70
N ASP A 235 13.14 4.79 18.27
CA ASP A 235 14.52 4.77 17.75
C ASP A 235 15.11 3.35 17.81
N GLU A 236 14.34 2.34 17.38
CA GLU A 236 14.84 0.99 17.27
C GLU A 236 15.81 0.91 16.09
N PRO A 237 16.99 0.28 16.26
CA PRO A 237 17.91 0.08 15.16
C PRO A 237 17.19 -0.68 14.05
N LEU A 238 17.21 -0.12 12.84
CA LEU A 238 16.65 -0.73 11.64
C LEU A 238 17.03 -2.21 11.61
N ASN A 239 16.01 -3.07 11.66
CA ASN A 239 16.19 -4.51 11.66
C ASN A 239 17.22 -4.89 10.60
N ARG A 240 18.27 -5.61 10.97
CA ARG A 240 19.40 -5.99 10.09
C ARG A 240 18.97 -6.66 8.77
N ARG A 241 17.72 -7.14 8.68
CA ARG A 241 17.10 -7.72 7.48
C ARG A 241 16.57 -6.69 6.47
N THR A 242 16.24 -5.44 6.85
CA THR A 242 15.86 -4.40 5.88
C THR A 242 17.06 -3.94 5.06
N VAL A 243 18.26 -3.93 5.65
CA VAL A 243 19.53 -3.60 4.97
C VAL A 243 19.95 -4.67 3.95
N ARG A 244 19.43 -5.90 4.06
CA ARG A 244 19.70 -7.02 3.13
C ARG A 244 18.59 -7.29 2.11
N ARG A 245 17.47 -6.54 2.16
CA ARG A 245 16.34 -6.73 1.24
C ARG A 245 16.55 -6.05 -0.10
#